data_AF-A0A3Q2VCE7-F1
#
_entry.id   AF-A0A3Q2VCE7-F1
#
_cell.length_a   1.000
_cell.length_b   1.000
_cell.length_c   1.000
_cell.angle_alpha   90.00
_cell.angle_beta   90.00
_cell.angle_gamma   90.00
#
_symmetry.space_group_name_H-M   'P 1'
#
loop_
_entity.id
_entity.type
_entity.pdbx_description
1 polymer ?
#
loop_
_entity_poly.entity_id
_entity_poly.type
_entity_poly.pdbx_seq_one_letter_code
_entity_poly.pdbx_strand_id
1 'polypeptide(L)'
;MVKYFCSSTDIRSTWDHVVSAFWQRYPNPFSTHVLTEDVVYREVTADHRLLSRRLLMKTNRLPRWAERLFPAGMSRSVYIIEDSIVDPVNKSLTTYTWNLNHTTLMSVEERCVFQGSVEHPATTQLKREAWISSSIYGFSKPIQVQTDPNTILEYKTCFLRQLPCEYLKVPHVSRSSYLC
;
A
#
# COMPACT_ATOMS: atom_id res chain seq x y z
N MET A 1 11.73 -17.62 -9.71
CA MET A 1 10.63 -17.30 -10.65
C MET A 1 9.98 -16.02 -10.18
N VAL A 2 9.82 -15.02 -11.05
CA VAL A 2 9.15 -13.75 -10.74
C VAL A 2 7.81 -13.74 -11.45
N LYS A 3 6.75 -13.29 -10.77
CA LYS A 3 5.42 -13.11 -11.34
C LYS A 3 5.04 -11.66 -11.36
N TYR A 4 4.59 -11.20 -12.52
CA TYR A 4 4.17 -9.84 -12.75
C TYR A 4 2.65 -9.76 -12.83
N PHE A 5 2.09 -8.77 -12.13
CA PHE A 5 0.67 -8.42 -12.16
C PHE A 5 0.53 -6.95 -12.51
N CYS A 6 -0.49 -6.63 -13.30
CA CYS A 6 -0.82 -5.25 -13.66
C CYS A 6 -2.34 -5.09 -13.66
N SER A 7 -2.82 -3.99 -13.09
CA SER A 7 -4.23 -3.62 -13.10
C SER A 7 -4.38 -2.11 -13.19
N SER A 8 -5.37 -1.65 -13.96
CA SER A 8 -5.79 -0.25 -13.99
C SER A 8 -7.21 -0.11 -13.44
N THR A 9 -7.49 0.96 -12.72
CA THR A 9 -8.80 1.23 -12.12
C THR A 9 -9.04 2.72 -12.01
N ASP A 10 -10.26 3.15 -12.30
CA ASP A 10 -10.68 4.54 -12.11
C ASP A 10 -11.36 4.72 -10.75
N ILE A 11 -10.85 5.67 -9.97
CA ILE A 11 -11.44 6.10 -8.70
C ILE A 11 -12.30 7.33 -8.99
N ARG A 12 -13.59 7.27 -8.66
CA ARG A 12 -14.56 8.37 -8.84
C ARG A 12 -14.39 9.43 -7.75
N SER A 13 -13.21 10.04 -7.69
CA SER A 13 -12.88 11.17 -6.82
C SER A 13 -11.74 11.98 -7.44
N THR A 14 -11.69 13.26 -7.10
CA THR A 14 -10.58 14.15 -7.50
C THR A 14 -9.26 13.65 -6.93
N TRP A 15 -8.16 13.95 -7.62
CA TRP A 15 -6.83 13.52 -7.20
C TRP A 15 -6.47 14.05 -5.81
N ASP A 16 -6.80 15.31 -5.54
CA ASP A 16 -6.56 15.96 -4.24
C ASP A 16 -7.25 15.22 -3.09
N HIS A 17 -8.46 14.70 -3.34
CA HIS A 17 -9.21 13.90 -2.39
C HIS A 17 -8.59 12.52 -2.17
N VAL A 18 -8.17 11.86 -3.25
CA VAL A 18 -7.50 10.55 -3.20
C VAL A 18 -6.17 10.63 -2.45
N VAL A 19 -5.36 11.65 -2.69
CA VAL A 19 -4.08 11.85 -1.99
C VAL A 19 -4.31 12.16 -0.52
N SER A 20 -5.30 12.99 -0.18
CA SER A 20 -5.64 13.26 1.22
C SER A 20 -6.08 11.99 1.95
N ALA A 21 -6.93 11.19 1.32
CA ALA A 21 -7.38 9.91 1.84
C ALA A 21 -6.23 8.89 1.97
N PHE A 22 -5.26 8.91 1.07
CA PHE A 22 -4.09 8.01 1.11
C PHE A 22 -3.25 8.15 2.38
N TRP A 23 -3.14 9.37 2.92
CA TRP A 23 -2.43 9.62 4.18
C TRP A 23 -3.25 9.24 5.43
N GLN A 24 -4.57 9.10 5.29
CA GLN A 24 -5.50 8.80 6.39
C GLN A 24 -6.14 7.42 6.25
N ARG A 25 -5.62 6.58 5.35
CA ARG A 25 -6.21 5.26 5.05
C ARG A 25 -6.15 4.29 6.21
N TYR A 26 -5.33 4.53 7.23
CA TYR A 26 -5.25 3.69 8.42
C TYR A 26 -5.56 4.50 9.68
N PRO A 27 -6.28 3.93 10.65
CA PRO A 27 -6.92 2.60 10.61
C PRO A 27 -8.18 2.56 9.72
N ASN A 28 -8.51 1.40 9.14
CA ASN A 28 -9.76 1.20 8.41
C ASN A 28 -10.31 -0.24 8.60
N PRO A 29 -11.63 -0.47 8.50
CA PRO A 29 -12.25 -1.77 8.77
C PRO A 29 -11.85 -2.87 7.77
N PHE A 30 -11.35 -2.51 6.59
CA PHE A 30 -10.89 -3.46 5.57
C PHE A 30 -9.42 -3.87 5.76
N SER A 31 -8.69 -3.20 6.65
CA SER A 31 -7.26 -3.39 6.87
C SER A 31 -6.89 -3.57 8.34
N THR A 32 -7.69 -4.36 9.07
CA THR A 32 -7.46 -4.69 10.48
C THR A 32 -6.13 -5.40 10.76
N HIS A 33 -5.48 -5.93 9.72
CA HIS A 33 -4.18 -6.59 9.81
C HIS A 33 -3.00 -5.61 9.92
N VAL A 34 -3.19 -4.33 9.57
CA VAL A 34 -2.17 -3.29 9.75
C VAL A 34 -2.20 -2.83 11.20
N LEU A 35 -1.08 -3.02 11.89
CA LEU A 35 -0.94 -2.74 13.32
C LEU A 35 -0.39 -1.33 13.57
N THR A 36 0.65 -0.94 12.81
CA THR A 36 1.29 0.38 12.94
C THR A 36 1.63 0.94 11.57
N GLU A 37 1.65 2.28 11.49
CA GLU A 37 2.12 3.06 10.36
C GLU A 37 2.92 4.24 10.90
N ASP A 38 4.20 4.30 10.55
CA ASP A 38 5.14 5.32 11.05
C ASP A 38 5.80 6.01 9.87
N VAL A 39 5.90 7.34 9.92
CA VAL A 39 6.69 8.12 8.93
C VAL A 39 8.13 8.14 9.40
N VAL A 40 9.02 7.49 8.67
CA VAL A 40 10.46 7.42 9.02
C VAL A 40 11.28 8.51 8.34
N TYR A 41 10.77 9.06 7.22
CA TYR A 41 11.40 10.15 6.51
C TYR A 41 10.35 10.93 5.71
N ARG A 42 10.54 12.25 5.63
CA ARG A 42 9.73 13.13 4.81
C ARG A 42 10.51 14.39 4.47
N GLU A 43 10.51 14.75 3.20
CA GLU A 43 11.10 15.99 2.73
C GLU A 43 10.30 16.59 1.58
N VAL A 44 10.39 17.91 1.45
CA VAL A 44 9.97 18.62 0.25
C VAL A 44 11.22 18.96 -0.54
N THR A 45 11.30 18.48 -1.77
CA THR A 45 12.44 18.68 -2.65
C THR A 45 12.45 20.06 -3.29
N ALA A 46 13.58 20.46 -3.88
CA ALA A 46 13.71 21.73 -4.58
C ALA A 46 12.75 21.85 -5.79
N ASP A 47 12.36 20.73 -6.41
CA ASP A 47 11.37 20.65 -7.47
C ASP A 47 9.91 20.56 -6.97
N HIS A 48 9.66 20.93 -5.70
CA HIS A 48 8.33 21.00 -5.07
C HIS A 48 7.59 19.65 -5.00
N ARG A 49 8.33 18.54 -4.89
CA ARG A 49 7.75 17.22 -4.65
C ARG A 49 7.86 16.84 -3.18
N LEU A 50 6.86 16.12 -2.69
CA LEU A 50 6.90 15.54 -1.35
C LEU A 50 7.41 14.11 -1.46
N LEU A 51 8.61 13.85 -0.94
CA LEU A 51 9.11 12.51 -0.74
C LEU A 51 8.73 12.06 0.67
N SER A 52 8.30 10.82 0.82
CA SER A 52 8.03 10.23 2.13
C SER A 52 8.35 8.75 2.12
N ARG A 53 8.97 8.29 3.20
CA ARG A 53 9.13 6.88 3.54
C ARG A 53 8.31 6.57 4.78
N ARG A 54 7.47 5.54 4.68
CA ARG A 54 6.72 4.99 5.80
C ARG A 54 7.16 3.56 6.09
N LEU A 55 7.16 3.21 7.37
CA LEU A 55 7.29 1.85 7.85
C LEU A 55 5.91 1.38 8.33
N LEU A 56 5.44 0.27 7.77
CA LEU A 56 4.19 -0.35 8.18
C LEU A 56 4.48 -1.71 8.78
N MET A 57 3.77 -2.02 9.86
CA MET A 57 3.77 -3.36 10.46
C MET A 57 2.41 -3.98 10.25
N LYS A 58 2.37 -5.20 9.68
CA LYS A 58 1.14 -5.97 9.53
C LYS A 58 1.26 -7.37 10.10
N THR A 59 0.13 -7.96 10.48
CA THR A 59 0.06 -9.39 10.76
C THR A 59 -0.02 -10.18 9.45
N ASN A 60 0.72 -11.28 9.37
CA ASN A 60 0.68 -12.22 8.27
C ASN A 60 0.44 -13.61 8.82
N ARG A 61 -0.73 -14.18 8.49
CA ARG A 61 -1.02 -15.56 8.82
C ARG A 61 -0.39 -16.43 7.74
N LEU A 62 0.62 -17.21 8.13
CA LEU A 62 1.22 -18.17 7.23
C LEU A 62 0.16 -19.19 6.76
N PRO A 63 0.22 -19.62 5.49
CA PRO A 63 -0.52 -20.80 5.05
C PRO A 63 -0.27 -21.98 5.98
N ARG A 64 -1.27 -22.82 6.22
CA ARG A 64 -1.12 -24.05 7.05
C ARG A 64 0.01 -24.97 6.58
N TRP A 65 0.30 -25.00 5.27
CA TRP A 65 1.44 -25.78 4.74
C TRP A 65 2.78 -25.15 5.12
N ALA A 66 2.86 -23.81 5.17
CA ALA A 66 4.07 -23.07 5.51
C ALA A 66 4.33 -23.13 7.02
N GLU A 67 3.28 -23.08 7.85
CA GLU A 67 3.39 -23.26 9.31
C GLU A 67 4.10 -24.57 9.71
N ARG A 68 4.04 -25.62 8.87
CA ARG A 68 4.73 -26.90 9.12
C ARG A 68 6.19 -26.90 8.71
N LEU A 69 6.59 -26.01 7.82
CA LEU A 69 7.95 -25.92 7.27
C LEU A 69 8.80 -24.86 7.98
N PHE A 70 8.16 -23.82 8.52
CA PHE A 70 8.85 -22.74 9.23
C PHE A 70 8.77 -22.94 10.75
N PRO A 71 9.83 -22.60 11.50
CA PRO A 71 9.87 -22.76 12.95
C PRO A 71 8.73 -22.00 13.65
N ALA A 72 8.17 -22.60 14.71
CA ALA A 72 7.06 -22.05 15.49
C ALA A 72 7.33 -20.66 16.11
N GLY A 73 8.60 -20.22 16.16
CA GLY A 73 9.04 -18.91 16.66
C GLY A 73 9.17 -17.80 15.61
N MET A 74 8.84 -18.06 14.34
CA MET A 74 8.91 -17.04 13.30
C MET A 74 7.86 -15.94 13.57
N SER A 75 8.32 -14.69 13.62
CA SER A 75 7.43 -13.54 13.88
C SER A 75 6.30 -13.50 12.85
N ARG A 76 5.06 -13.45 13.34
CA ARG A 76 3.85 -13.29 12.52
C ARG A 76 3.70 -11.88 11.95
N SER A 77 4.62 -10.98 12.30
CA SER A 77 4.60 -9.61 11.83
C SER A 77 5.47 -9.46 10.59
N VAL A 78 4.94 -8.77 9.58
CA VAL A 78 5.64 -8.36 8.37
C VAL A 78 5.87 -6.87 8.45
N TYR A 79 7.13 -6.47 8.27
CA TYR A 79 7.50 -5.08 8.11
C TYR A 79 7.55 -4.73 6.64
N ILE A 80 7.00 -3.56 6.30
CA ILE A 80 6.85 -3.09 4.94
C ILE A 80 7.36 -1.66 4.88
N ILE A 81 8.22 -1.38 3.90
CA ILE A 81 8.55 -0.01 3.55
C ILE A 81 7.60 0.45 2.45
N GLU A 82 7.11 1.67 2.59
CA GLU A 82 6.41 2.40 1.53
C GLU A 82 7.12 3.71 1.25
N ASP A 83 7.74 3.80 0.08
CA ASP A 83 8.22 5.06 -0.48
C ASP A 83 7.13 5.70 -1.33
N SER A 84 7.05 7.02 -1.26
CA SER A 84 6.04 7.79 -1.98
C SER A 84 6.58 9.12 -2.46
N ILE A 85 6.11 9.52 -3.63
CA ILE A 85 6.45 10.77 -4.32
C ILE A 85 5.13 11.44 -4.71
N VAL A 86 4.85 12.60 -4.14
CA VAL A 86 3.72 13.45 -4.55
C VAL A 86 4.26 14.59 -5.39
N ASP A 87 3.74 14.71 -6.61
CA ASP A 87 3.97 15.83 -7.51
C ASP A 87 2.64 16.61 -7.64
N PRO A 88 2.48 17.72 -6.90
CA PRO A 88 1.24 18.50 -6.92
C PRO A 88 1.03 19.26 -8.24
N VAL A 89 2.10 19.55 -9.00
CA VAL A 89 2.02 20.24 -10.28
C VAL A 89 1.43 19.31 -11.34
N ASN A 90 1.96 18.08 -11.42
CA ASN A 90 1.48 17.07 -12.37
C ASN A 90 0.29 16.26 -11.85
N LYS A 91 -0.21 16.56 -10.64
CA LYS A 91 -1.26 15.80 -9.94
C LYS A 91 -1.01 14.30 -9.99
N SER A 92 0.18 13.90 -9.55
CA SER A 92 0.59 12.49 -9.52
C SER A 92 1.07 12.09 -8.12
N LEU A 93 0.65 10.91 -7.68
CA LEU A 93 1.21 10.24 -6.50
C LEU A 93 1.74 8.88 -6.96
N THR A 94 3.05 8.68 -6.84
CA THR A 94 3.68 7.38 -7.10
C THR A 94 4.11 6.77 -5.78
N THR A 95 3.85 5.47 -5.61
CA THR A 95 4.22 4.73 -4.41
C THR A 95 4.93 3.45 -4.79
N TYR A 96 5.91 3.09 -3.98
CA TYR A 96 6.66 1.84 -4.06
C TYR A 96 6.57 1.17 -2.69
N THR A 97 6.17 -0.10 -2.65
CA THR A 97 6.00 -0.83 -1.42
C THR A 97 6.70 -2.18 -1.51
N TRP A 98 7.46 -2.57 -0.48
CA TRP A 98 8.06 -3.89 -0.39
C TRP A 98 8.20 -4.39 1.04
N ASN A 99 8.17 -5.71 1.24
CA ASN A 99 8.40 -6.31 2.55
C ASN A 99 9.90 -6.38 2.88
N LEU A 100 10.26 -6.05 4.13
CA LEU A 100 11.64 -6.11 4.62
C LEU A 100 12.03 -7.50 5.12
N ASN A 101 11.10 -8.20 5.79
CA ASN A 101 11.31 -9.53 6.34
C ASN A 101 10.53 -10.59 5.57
N HIS A 102 10.86 -11.87 5.83
CA HIS A 102 10.26 -13.04 5.16
C HIS A 102 10.51 -13.12 3.63
N THR A 103 11.48 -12.36 3.12
CA THR A 103 11.83 -12.29 1.69
C THR A 103 12.32 -13.62 1.12
N THR A 104 12.94 -14.47 1.95
CA THR A 104 13.31 -15.84 1.57
C THR A 104 12.10 -16.65 1.10
N LEU A 105 10.98 -16.54 1.82
CA LEU A 105 9.73 -17.20 1.47
C LEU A 105 9.04 -16.50 0.30
N MET A 106 8.83 -15.18 0.42
CA MET A 106 8.15 -14.38 -0.58
C MET A 106 8.62 -12.92 -0.50
N SER A 107 9.11 -12.39 -1.61
CA SER A 107 9.27 -10.95 -1.81
C SER A 107 8.11 -10.45 -2.66
N VAL A 108 7.46 -9.40 -2.19
CA VAL A 108 6.38 -8.70 -2.89
C VAL A 108 6.81 -7.25 -3.03
N GLU A 109 6.96 -6.82 -4.27
CA GLU A 109 7.20 -5.42 -4.63
C GLU A 109 5.96 -4.91 -5.35
N GLU A 110 5.44 -3.76 -4.94
CA GLU A 110 4.26 -3.12 -5.53
C GLU A 110 4.63 -1.69 -5.94
N ARG A 111 4.19 -1.29 -7.13
CA ARG A 111 4.18 0.10 -7.59
C ARG A 111 2.75 0.52 -7.87
N CYS A 112 2.29 1.60 -7.24
CA CYS A 112 1.03 2.24 -7.60
C CYS A 112 1.25 3.68 -8.06
N VAL A 113 0.60 4.05 -9.16
CA VAL A 113 0.59 5.41 -9.71
C VAL A 113 -0.84 5.90 -9.72
N PHE A 114 -1.10 6.95 -8.95
CA PHE A 114 -2.35 7.70 -8.93
C PHE A 114 -2.18 8.96 -9.76
N GLN A 115 -2.97 9.11 -10.81
CA GLN A 115 -2.87 10.20 -11.76
C GLN A 115 -4.22 10.91 -11.88
N GLY A 116 -4.24 12.22 -11.64
CA GLY A 116 -5.42 13.03 -11.95
C GLY A 116 -5.69 13.05 -13.45
N SER A 117 -6.95 12.87 -13.86
CA SER A 117 -7.35 12.96 -15.27
C SER A 117 -7.65 14.41 -15.66
N VAL A 118 -7.09 14.85 -16.79
CA VAL A 118 -7.38 16.16 -17.39
C VAL A 118 -8.74 16.16 -18.07
N GLU A 119 -9.08 15.04 -18.74
CA GLU A 119 -10.36 14.86 -19.44
C GLU A 119 -11.54 14.70 -18.46
N HIS A 120 -11.28 14.10 -17.30
CA HIS A 120 -12.27 13.82 -16.27
C HIS A 120 -11.79 14.29 -14.88
N PRO A 121 -11.88 15.59 -14.56
CA PRO A 121 -11.34 16.16 -13.31
C PRO A 121 -11.87 15.54 -12.01
N ALA A 122 -13.05 14.91 -12.06
CA ALA A 122 -13.67 14.20 -10.94
C ALA A 122 -13.18 12.75 -10.77
N THR A 123 -12.20 12.31 -11.58
CA THR A 123 -11.71 10.94 -11.62
C THR A 123 -10.19 10.90 -11.48
N THR A 124 -9.70 9.92 -10.72
CA THR A 124 -8.28 9.62 -10.57
C THR A 124 -8.00 8.22 -11.11
N GLN A 125 -7.07 8.12 -12.05
CA GLN A 125 -6.64 6.83 -12.60
C GLN A 125 -5.61 6.21 -11.66
N LEU A 126 -5.82 4.95 -11.29
CA LEU A 126 -4.87 4.14 -10.53
C LEU A 126 -4.32 3.06 -11.44
N LYS A 127 -3.01 3.12 -11.72
CA LYS A 127 -2.26 2.01 -12.31
C LYS A 127 -1.47 1.31 -11.21
N ARG A 128 -1.65 0.00 -11.08
CA ARG A 128 -0.95 -0.84 -10.11
C ARG A 128 -0.17 -1.94 -10.82
N GLU A 129 1.07 -2.11 -10.39
CA GLU A 129 2.00 -3.13 -10.86
C GLU A 129 2.55 -3.86 -9.63
N ALA A 130 2.67 -5.18 -9.69
CA ALA A 130 3.25 -5.96 -8.60
C ALA A 130 4.15 -7.09 -9.11
N TRP A 131 5.26 -7.30 -8.42
CA TRP A 131 6.24 -8.36 -8.68
C TRP A 131 6.33 -9.24 -7.45
N ILE A 132 5.99 -10.52 -7.62
CA ILE A 132 6.07 -11.53 -6.56
C ILE A 132 7.18 -12.51 -6.92
N SER A 133 8.14 -12.67 -6.04
CA SER A 133 9.25 -13.61 -6.20
C SER A 133 9.45 -14.46 -4.94
N SER A 134 10.09 -15.60 -5.10
CA SER A 134 10.44 -16.50 -4.00
C SER A 134 11.79 -17.12 -4.29
N SER A 135 12.64 -17.20 -3.27
CA SER A 135 13.95 -17.85 -3.37
C SER A 135 13.90 -19.37 -3.17
N ILE A 136 12.76 -19.93 -2.74
CA ILE A 136 12.65 -21.37 -2.49
C ILE A 136 12.24 -22.08 -3.78
N TYR A 137 13.15 -22.89 -4.31
CA TYR A 137 12.91 -23.71 -5.49
C TYR A 137 11.76 -24.70 -5.23
N GLY A 138 10.79 -24.78 -6.15
CA GLY A 138 9.59 -25.65 -6.01
C GLY A 138 8.37 -25.01 -5.34
N PHE A 139 8.49 -23.85 -4.69
CA PHE A 139 7.36 -23.16 -4.06
C PHE A 139 6.58 -22.23 -5.00
N SER A 140 6.97 -22.14 -6.27
CA SER A 140 6.29 -21.29 -7.26
C SER A 140 4.81 -21.65 -7.47
N LYS A 141 4.46 -22.95 -7.44
CA LYS A 141 3.08 -23.44 -7.58
C LYS A 141 2.20 -23.21 -6.34
N PRO A 142 2.60 -23.56 -5.10
CA PRO A 142 1.78 -23.26 -3.92
C PRO A 142 1.65 -21.76 -3.66
N ILE A 143 2.70 -20.98 -3.94
CA ILE A 143 2.61 -19.51 -3.88
C ILE A 143 1.60 -18.99 -4.91
N GLN A 144 1.57 -19.54 -6.13
CA GLN A 144 0.60 -19.16 -7.16
C GLN A 144 -0.86 -19.28 -6.73
N VAL A 145 -1.21 -20.38 -6.08
CA VAL A 145 -2.60 -20.66 -5.67
C VAL A 145 -3.04 -19.70 -4.56
N GLN A 146 -2.09 -19.22 -3.76
CA GLN A 146 -2.37 -18.33 -2.64
C GLN A 146 -2.22 -16.84 -2.99
N THR A 147 -1.51 -16.53 -4.06
CA THR A 147 -1.34 -15.17 -4.62
C THR A 147 -2.36 -14.88 -5.72
N ASP A 148 -3.58 -15.40 -5.60
CA ASP A 148 -4.66 -15.00 -6.51
C ASP A 148 -4.82 -13.47 -6.41
N PRO A 149 -4.91 -12.70 -7.52
CA PRO A 149 -4.88 -11.23 -7.51
C PRO A 149 -5.94 -10.62 -6.60
N ASN A 150 -7.07 -11.31 -6.45
CA ASN A 150 -8.14 -10.90 -5.54
C ASN A 150 -7.68 -10.91 -4.08
N THR A 151 -6.91 -11.91 -3.62
CA THR A 151 -6.58 -12.04 -2.19
C THR A 151 -5.42 -11.17 -1.74
N ILE A 152 -4.45 -10.83 -2.60
CA ILE A 152 -3.29 -10.01 -2.19
C ILE A 152 -3.48 -8.52 -2.49
N LEU A 153 -4.26 -8.18 -3.52
CA LEU A 153 -4.38 -6.81 -4.03
C LEU A 153 -5.71 -6.12 -3.64
N GLU A 154 -6.70 -6.84 -3.10
CA GLU A 154 -7.98 -6.21 -2.70
C GLU A 154 -7.85 -5.30 -1.47
N TYR A 155 -6.92 -5.57 -0.55
CA TYR A 155 -6.92 -4.90 0.75
C TYR A 155 -6.58 -3.40 0.70
N LYS A 156 -5.65 -2.98 -0.17
CA LYS A 156 -5.31 -1.55 -0.34
C LYS A 156 -6.34 -0.78 -1.20
N THR A 157 -7.04 -1.46 -2.11
CA THR A 157 -7.94 -0.80 -3.05
C THR A 157 -9.37 -0.68 -2.54
N CYS A 158 -9.81 -1.53 -1.61
CA CYS A 158 -11.16 -1.41 -1.03
C CYS A 158 -11.39 -0.03 -0.41
N PHE A 159 -10.43 0.51 0.34
CA PHE A 159 -10.56 1.83 0.96
C PHE A 159 -10.74 2.96 -0.07
N LEU A 160 -9.97 2.95 -1.17
CA LEU A 160 -10.06 4.01 -2.19
C LEU A 160 -11.22 3.82 -3.17
N ARG A 161 -11.69 2.57 -3.39
CA ARG A 161 -12.90 2.28 -4.19
C ARG A 161 -14.19 2.58 -3.42
N GLN A 162 -14.15 2.50 -2.09
CA GLN A 162 -15.25 2.82 -1.19
C GLN A 162 -14.97 4.14 -0.47
N LEU A 163 -14.62 5.19 -1.22
CA LEU A 163 -14.85 6.56 -0.78
C LEU A 163 -16.30 6.97 -1.15
N PRO A 164 -17.38 6.54 -0.45
CA PRO A 164 -18.57 7.36 -0.44
C PRO A 164 -18.22 8.64 0.33
N CYS A 165 -18.79 9.76 -0.10
CA CYS A 165 -18.66 11.10 0.50
C CYS A 165 -18.88 11.17 2.03
N GLU A 166 -19.28 10.09 2.71
CA GLU A 166 -19.72 10.10 4.10
C GLU A 166 -18.62 9.80 5.13
N TYR A 167 -17.46 9.25 4.75
CA TYR A 167 -16.37 8.97 5.72
C TYR A 167 -15.47 10.17 6.02
N LEU A 168 -15.76 11.36 5.47
CA LEU A 168 -15.00 12.60 5.68
C LEU A 168 -15.84 13.72 6.29
N LYS A 169 -16.70 13.39 7.25
CA LYS A 169 -17.03 14.36 8.31
C LYS A 169 -15.79 14.50 9.19
N VAL A 170 -14.87 15.37 8.76
CA VAL A 170 -13.74 15.82 9.57
C VAL A 170 -14.31 16.35 10.90
N PRO A 171 -14.07 15.70 12.04
CA PRO A 171 -14.22 16.42 13.30
C PRO A 171 -13.10 17.46 13.29
N HIS A 172 -13.45 18.73 13.52
CA HIS A 172 -12.46 19.75 13.85
C HIS A 172 -11.65 19.28 15.07
N VAL A 173 -10.53 18.60 14.84
CA VAL A 173 -9.57 18.31 15.89
C VAL A 173 -8.78 19.58 16.09
N SER A 174 -9.05 20.25 17.21
CA SER A 174 -8.30 21.41 17.68
C SER A 174 -6.81 21.10 17.65
N ARG A 175 -6.04 21.98 17.01
CA ARG A 175 -4.57 22.00 17.10
C ARG A 175 -4.18 21.96 18.57
N SER A 176 -3.64 20.82 19.01
CA SER A 176 -2.85 20.77 20.25
C SER A 176 -1.40 20.63 19.86
N SER A 177 -0.65 21.65 20.27
CA SER A 177 0.76 21.88 20.04
C SER A 177 1.61 20.76 20.62
N TYR A 178 2.44 20.13 19.79
CA TYR A 178 3.68 19.51 20.25
C TYR A 178 4.78 19.86 19.25
N LEU A 179 5.38 21.03 19.50
CA LEU A 179 6.77 21.33 19.16
C LEU A 179 7.65 20.50 20.10
N CYS A 180 8.61 19.78 19.53
CA CYS A 180 9.86 19.44 20.19
C CYS A 180 10.96 19.92 19.23
#